data_AF-E4XUQ9-F1
#
_entry.id   AF-E4XUQ9-F1
#
_cell.length_a   1.000
_cell.length_b   1.000
_cell.length_c   1.000
_cell.angle_alpha   90.00
_cell.angle_beta   90.00
_cell.angle_gamma   90.00
#
_symmetry.space_group_name_H-M   'P 1'
#
loop_
_entity.id
_entity.type
_entity.pdbx_description
1 polymer ?
#
loop_
_entity_poly.entity_id
_entity_poly.type
_entity_poly.pdbx_seq_one_letter_code
_entity_poly.pdbx_strand_id
1 'polypeptide(L)'
;MLRARKMPPFFKLTLVVLCAYILWTINHPEPSDALPTRHVRNIGPYGPYGPYGQAGRMPMRFTFPTCENGPSKNVAFLKTHKTGSSTMSNIMLRFADTHNLTVGLPLEGKWELGGYPAFIDKQLIDPQLTQYNVLGHHFRFNKQKLDEFMPLDTK
;
A
#
# COMPACT_ATOMS: atom_id res chain seq x y z
N MET A 1 -24.63 37.23 -34.81
CA MET A 1 -23.72 38.22 -34.18
C MET A 1 -23.46 37.76 -32.74
N LEU A 2 -22.37 37.04 -32.48
CA LEU A 2 -22.10 36.45 -31.15
C LEU A 2 -21.49 37.51 -30.23
N ARG A 3 -22.22 37.85 -29.16
CA ARG A 3 -21.87 38.89 -28.18
C ARG A 3 -20.76 38.37 -27.26
N ALA A 4 -19.58 38.98 -27.32
CA ALA A 4 -18.46 38.65 -26.45
C ALA A 4 -18.86 38.87 -24.97
N ARG A 5 -18.94 37.78 -24.20
CA ARG A 5 -19.17 37.85 -22.75
C ARG A 5 -17.86 38.23 -22.08
N LYS A 6 -17.86 39.38 -21.41
CA LYS A 6 -16.72 39.88 -20.63
C LYS A 6 -16.49 38.90 -19.47
N MET A 7 -15.45 38.08 -19.56
CA MET A 7 -15.13 37.07 -18.55
C MET A 7 -14.80 37.73 -17.21
N PRO A 8 -15.32 37.20 -16.09
CA PRO A 8 -15.02 37.73 -14.76
C PRO A 8 -13.50 37.68 -14.50
N PRO A 9 -12.94 38.67 -13.77
CA PRO A 9 -11.49 38.85 -13.63
C PRO A 9 -10.79 37.63 -13.01
N PHE A 10 -11.48 36.85 -12.18
CA PHE A 10 -10.95 35.62 -11.57
C PHE A 10 -10.64 34.51 -12.57
N PHE A 11 -11.37 34.42 -13.68
CA PHE A 11 -11.10 33.42 -14.73
C PHE A 11 -9.83 33.71 -15.51
N LYS A 12 -9.47 34.99 -15.66
CA LYS A 12 -8.22 35.39 -16.29
C LYS A 12 -7.03 35.09 -15.39
N LEU A 13 -7.17 35.33 -14.09
CA LEU A 13 -6.11 35.07 -13.12
C LEU A 13 -5.81 33.56 -13.02
N THR A 14 -6.85 32.73 -12.92
CA THR A 14 -6.71 31.26 -12.87
C THR A 14 -6.10 30.69 -14.14
N LEU A 15 -6.49 31.18 -15.32
CA LEU A 15 -5.89 30.77 -16.59
C LEU A 15 -4.40 31.13 -16.65
N VAL A 16 -4.01 32.32 -16.21
CA VAL A 16 -2.60 32.74 -16.18
C VAL A 16 -1.78 31.89 -15.22
N VAL A 17 -2.30 31.59 -14.02
CA VAL A 17 -1.62 30.73 -13.04
C VAL A 17 -1.50 29.29 -13.55
N LEU A 18 -2.54 28.75 -14.17
CA LEU A 18 -2.50 27.42 -14.80
C LEU A 18 -1.51 27.38 -15.96
N CYS A 19 -1.51 28.37 -16.85
CA CYS A 19 -0.55 28.44 -17.95
C CYS A 19 0.89 28.59 -17.44
N ALA A 20 1.13 29.41 -16.42
CA ALA A 20 2.46 29.54 -15.81
C ALA A 20 2.92 28.24 -15.16
N TYR A 21 2.03 27.52 -14.46
CA TYR A 21 2.34 26.22 -13.87
C TYR A 21 2.64 25.16 -14.93
N ILE A 22 1.83 25.07 -15.99
CA ILE A 22 2.06 24.14 -17.10
C ILE A 22 3.40 24.46 -17.81
N LEU A 23 3.67 25.73 -18.11
CA LEU A 23 4.94 26.15 -18.72
C LEU A 23 6.14 25.89 -17.79
N TRP A 24 5.96 26.03 -16.47
CA TRP A 24 6.99 25.69 -15.50
C TRP A 24 7.27 24.18 -15.49
N THR A 25 6.23 23.34 -15.46
CA THR A 25 6.37 21.87 -15.49
C THR A 25 7.02 21.36 -16.78
N ILE A 26 6.76 21.98 -17.93
CA ILE A 26 7.37 21.59 -19.20
C ILE A 26 8.85 21.99 -19.27
N ASN A 27 9.21 23.15 -18.71
CA ASN A 27 10.60 23.63 -18.70
C ASN A 27 11.43 23.08 -17.53
N HIS A 28 10.79 22.49 -16.53
CA HIS A 28 11.43 21.81 -15.40
C HIS A 28 10.83 20.40 -15.30
N PRO A 29 11.15 19.51 -16.27
CA PRO A 29 10.83 18.11 -16.09
C PRO A 29 11.58 17.64 -14.83
N GLU A 30 10.83 17.20 -13.83
CA GLU A 30 11.42 16.50 -12.69
C GLU A 30 12.31 15.38 -13.25
N PRO A 31 13.55 15.24 -12.77
CA PRO A 31 14.43 14.18 -13.25
C PRO A 31 13.77 12.83 -13.00
N SER A 32 13.28 12.21 -14.08
CA SER A 32 13.00 10.79 -14.12
C SER A 32 14.33 10.10 -13.89
N ASP A 33 14.43 9.32 -12.82
CA ASP A 33 15.61 8.57 -12.37
C ASP A 33 16.44 9.24 -11.26
N ALA A 34 15.76 9.53 -10.16
CA ALA A 34 16.36 9.26 -8.85
C ALA A 34 15.36 8.47 -8.01
N LEU A 35 15.39 7.14 -8.13
CA LEU A 35 15.07 6.32 -6.96
C LEU A 35 15.88 6.91 -5.81
N PRO A 36 15.28 7.21 -4.64
CA PRO A 36 16.09 7.56 -3.50
C PRO A 36 16.97 6.35 -3.26
N THR A 37 18.26 6.46 -3.58
CA THR A 37 19.27 5.61 -2.97
C THR A 37 19.09 5.89 -1.50
N ARG A 38 18.37 4.98 -0.85
CA ARG A 38 18.19 4.95 0.58
C ARG A 38 19.60 4.86 1.12
N HIS A 39 20.19 6.01 1.42
CA HIS A 39 21.37 6.09 2.24
C HIS A 39 20.92 5.54 3.59
N VAL A 40 21.08 4.22 3.74
CA VAL A 40 21.17 3.60 5.04
C VAL A 40 22.30 4.35 5.71
N ARG A 41 21.95 5.28 6.61
CA ARG A 41 22.92 5.82 7.54
C ARG A 41 23.44 4.60 8.29
N ASN A 42 24.60 4.11 7.88
CA ASN A 42 25.41 3.22 8.69
C ASN A 42 25.74 4.00 9.94
N ILE A 43 24.93 3.82 10.98
CA ILE A 43 25.30 4.20 12.33
C ILE A 43 26.30 3.12 12.77
N GLY A 44 27.55 3.28 12.33
CA GLY A 44 28.67 2.50 12.84
C GLY A 44 28.82 2.77 14.34
N PRO A 45 29.17 1.79 15.17
CA PRO A 45 29.07 1.91 16.61
C PRO A 45 30.40 2.41 17.21
N TYR A 46 30.97 3.51 16.73
CA TYR A 46 32.18 4.08 17.35
C TYR A 46 32.18 5.61 17.23
N GLY A 47 31.59 6.28 18.24
CA GLY A 47 31.95 7.66 18.59
C GLY A 47 33.07 7.63 19.64
N PRO A 48 34.05 8.55 19.60
CA PRO A 48 35.30 8.37 20.32
C PRO A 48 35.31 9.08 21.68
N TYR A 49 34.39 8.77 22.62
CA TYR A 49 34.49 9.31 23.98
C TYR A 49 33.87 8.37 25.04
N GLY A 50 34.69 7.94 26.01
CA GLY A 50 34.23 7.50 27.34
C GLY A 50 34.83 6.19 27.85
N PRO A 51 35.72 6.21 28.86
CA PRO A 51 36.26 5.02 29.49
C PRO A 51 35.57 4.73 30.83
N TYR A 52 34.35 4.17 30.84
CA TYR A 52 33.76 3.66 32.09
C TYR A 52 32.79 2.49 31.84
N GLY A 53 33.13 1.31 32.40
CA GLY A 53 32.16 0.29 32.82
C GLY A 53 31.67 -0.72 31.78
N GLN A 54 32.43 -1.81 31.56
CA GLN A 54 31.88 -3.04 30.99
C GLN A 54 31.01 -3.76 32.03
N ALA A 55 29.70 -3.52 31.98
CA ALA A 55 28.71 -4.47 32.49
C ALA A 55 28.00 -5.09 31.27
N GLY A 56 28.23 -6.38 31.06
CA GLY A 56 27.76 -7.11 29.88
C GLY A 56 26.24 -7.07 29.72
N ARG A 57 25.77 -6.30 28.73
CA ARG A 57 24.51 -6.57 28.03
C ARG A 57 24.90 -7.19 26.69
N MET A 58 24.67 -8.49 26.53
CA MET A 58 24.70 -9.08 25.19
C MET A 58 23.62 -8.38 24.36
N PRO A 59 23.94 -7.77 23.21
CA PRO A 59 22.92 -7.26 22.34
C PRO A 59 22.13 -8.48 21.85
N MET A 60 20.87 -8.58 22.27
CA MET A 60 19.89 -9.45 21.62
C MET A 60 19.82 -8.97 20.17
N ARG A 61 20.62 -9.57 19.29
CA ARG A 61 20.52 -9.39 17.85
C ARG A 61 19.21 -10.07 17.45
N PHE A 62 18.17 -9.28 17.31
CA PHE A 62 16.97 -9.70 16.60
C PHE A 62 17.35 -9.92 15.14
N THR A 63 17.76 -11.14 14.82
CA THR A 63 17.90 -11.59 13.45
C THR A 63 16.50 -11.90 12.94
N PHE A 64 16.01 -11.06 12.02
CA PHE A 64 14.79 -11.39 11.30
C PHE A 64 15.02 -12.65 10.46
N PRO A 65 14.05 -13.58 10.41
CA PRO A 65 14.13 -14.72 9.51
C PRO A 65 14.39 -14.21 8.08
N THR A 66 15.42 -14.72 7.44
CA THR A 66 15.67 -14.45 6.04
C THR A 66 14.64 -15.20 5.22
N CYS A 67 13.95 -14.49 4.32
CA CYS A 67 13.05 -15.12 3.37
C CYS A 67 13.92 -15.76 2.26
N GLU A 68 14.36 -17.01 2.45
CA GLU A 68 15.20 -17.73 1.47
C GLU A 68 14.55 -17.81 0.08
N ASN A 69 13.21 -17.86 0.04
CA ASN A 69 12.43 -17.97 -1.20
C ASN A 69 11.70 -16.66 -1.59
N GLY A 70 12.09 -15.53 -0.99
CA GLY A 70 11.40 -14.25 -1.16
C GLY A 70 10.07 -14.15 -0.40
N PRO A 71 9.33 -13.03 -0.55
CA PRO A 71 8.10 -12.77 0.19
C PRO A 71 6.96 -13.69 -0.26
N SER A 72 6.09 -14.08 0.67
CA SER A 72 4.85 -14.79 0.33
C SER A 72 3.92 -13.87 -0.47
N LYS A 73 3.47 -14.35 -1.63
CA LYS A 73 2.61 -13.57 -2.54
C LYS A 73 1.13 -13.85 -2.33
N ASN A 74 0.80 -15.01 -1.75
CA ASN A 74 -0.56 -15.45 -1.52
C ASN A 74 -0.90 -15.27 -0.03
N VAL A 75 -1.73 -14.27 0.30
CA VAL A 75 -2.02 -13.88 1.69
C VAL A 75 -3.51 -13.55 1.84
N ALA A 76 -4.15 -14.16 2.84
CA ALA A 76 -5.53 -13.85 3.20
C ALA A 76 -5.58 -13.16 4.56
N PHE A 77 -5.62 -11.82 4.55
CA PHE A 77 -5.76 -11.02 5.75
C PHE A 77 -7.22 -10.59 5.97
N LEU A 78 -7.88 -11.24 6.93
CA LEU A 78 -9.26 -10.91 7.29
C LEU A 78 -9.26 -9.81 8.36
N LYS A 79 -9.75 -8.65 7.95
CA LYS A 79 -9.66 -7.42 8.71
C LYS A 79 -10.57 -7.47 9.95
N THR A 80 -10.02 -7.11 11.10
CA THR A 80 -10.78 -6.90 12.35
C THR A 80 -10.99 -5.42 12.64
N HIS A 81 -12.09 -5.06 13.29
CA HIS A 81 -12.46 -3.66 13.50
C HIS A 81 -11.63 -3.02 14.63
N LYS A 82 -11.16 -1.77 14.42
CA LYS A 82 -10.43 -0.94 15.41
C LYS A 82 -9.11 -1.53 15.96
N THR A 83 -8.40 -2.31 15.15
CA THR A 83 -7.12 -2.96 15.52
C THR A 83 -5.91 -2.45 14.72
N GLY A 84 -6.04 -1.34 14.01
CA GLY A 84 -5.00 -0.88 13.05
C GLY A 84 -4.95 -1.71 11.76
N SER A 85 -5.90 -2.62 11.58
CA SER A 85 -6.02 -3.49 10.42
C SER A 85 -6.19 -2.75 9.09
N SER A 86 -6.74 -1.53 9.08
CA SER A 86 -6.77 -0.66 7.89
C SER A 86 -5.36 -0.32 7.41
N THR A 87 -4.45 -0.04 8.35
CA THR A 87 -3.05 0.24 8.05
C THR A 87 -2.39 -0.97 7.42
N MET A 88 -2.61 -2.15 8.01
CA MET A 88 -2.06 -3.42 7.48
C MET A 88 -2.61 -3.73 6.09
N SER A 89 -3.92 -3.56 5.88
CA SER A 89 -4.56 -3.79 4.58
C SER A 89 -3.97 -2.88 3.51
N ASN A 90 -3.77 -1.58 3.80
CA ASN A 90 -3.13 -0.66 2.87
C ASN A 90 -1.69 -1.04 2.51
N ILE A 91 -0.91 -1.56 3.48
CA ILE A 91 0.44 -2.06 3.21
C ILE A 91 0.38 -3.26 2.26
N MET A 92 -0.53 -4.21 2.51
CA MET A 92 -0.71 -5.40 1.66
C MET A 92 -1.20 -5.03 0.26
N LEU A 93 -2.11 -4.07 0.12
CA LEU A 93 -2.60 -3.61 -1.18
C LEU A 93 -1.49 -2.94 -2.01
N ARG A 94 -0.62 -2.13 -1.39
CA ARG A 94 0.56 -1.57 -2.06
C ARG A 94 1.57 -2.64 -2.45
N PHE A 95 1.75 -3.65 -1.59
CA PHE A 95 2.59 -4.80 -1.92
C PHE A 95 2.03 -5.54 -3.13
N ALA A 96 0.71 -5.77 -3.18
CA ALA A 96 0.05 -6.40 -4.31
C ALA A 96 0.24 -5.61 -5.60
N ASP A 97 0.00 -4.29 -5.56
CA ASP A 97 0.18 -3.39 -6.71
C ASP A 97 1.62 -3.42 -7.25
N THR A 98 2.61 -3.22 -6.36
CA THR A 98 4.04 -3.22 -6.74
C THR A 98 4.56 -4.56 -7.26
N HIS A 99 3.88 -5.66 -6.95
CA HIS A 99 4.25 -7.01 -7.39
C HIS A 99 3.30 -7.60 -8.43
N ASN A 100 2.40 -6.80 -9.01
CA ASN A 100 1.39 -7.21 -9.98
C ASN A 100 0.55 -8.41 -9.51
N LEU A 101 0.14 -8.40 -8.24
CA LEU A 101 -0.67 -9.45 -7.64
C LEU A 101 -2.16 -9.12 -7.74
N THR A 102 -2.95 -10.18 -7.89
CA THR A 102 -4.40 -10.05 -7.98
C THR A 102 -5.00 -9.87 -6.60
N VAL A 103 -5.76 -8.79 -6.40
CA VAL A 103 -6.43 -8.49 -5.14
C VAL A 103 -7.91 -8.86 -5.21
N GLY A 104 -8.41 -9.61 -4.22
CA GLY A 104 -9.83 -9.87 -4.05
C GLY A 104 -10.53 -8.69 -3.39
N LEU A 105 -11.09 -7.78 -4.20
CA LEU A 105 -11.82 -6.61 -3.73
C LEU A 105 -13.28 -6.97 -3.39
N PRO A 106 -13.90 -6.32 -2.39
CA PRO A 106 -15.32 -6.51 -2.13
C PRO A 106 -16.16 -5.91 -3.25
N LEU A 107 -17.41 -6.37 -3.36
CA LEU A 107 -18.38 -5.80 -4.29
C LEU A 107 -18.49 -4.26 -4.16
N GLU A 108 -18.80 -3.61 -5.28
CA GLU A 108 -18.99 -2.16 -5.34
C GLU A 108 -19.99 -1.69 -4.25
N GLY A 109 -19.66 -0.57 -3.60
CA GLY A 109 -20.46 -0.03 -2.50
C GLY A 109 -20.30 -0.73 -1.15
N LYS A 110 -19.53 -1.83 -1.05
CA LYS A 110 -19.27 -2.55 0.22
C LYS A 110 -17.83 -2.39 0.75
N TRP A 111 -17.13 -1.33 0.37
CA TRP A 111 -15.70 -1.14 0.66
C TRP A 111 -15.37 -1.00 2.16
N GLU A 112 -16.27 -0.43 2.97
CA GLU A 112 -16.02 -0.19 4.41
C GLU A 112 -15.94 -1.49 5.21
N LEU A 113 -16.89 -2.39 4.96
CA LEU A 113 -17.10 -3.61 5.75
C LEU A 113 -16.97 -4.89 4.94
N GLY A 114 -16.68 -4.84 3.65
CA GLY A 114 -16.38 -6.00 2.79
C GLY A 114 -17.49 -7.04 2.64
N GLY A 115 -18.60 -6.95 3.39
CA GLY A 115 -19.58 -8.03 3.55
C GLY A 115 -19.74 -8.52 5.00
N TYR A 116 -18.95 -8.03 5.96
CA TYR A 116 -19.11 -8.30 7.40
C TYR A 116 -20.54 -7.99 7.88
N PRO A 117 -21.17 -8.84 8.71
CA PRO A 117 -20.59 -10.00 9.42
C PRO A 117 -20.69 -11.33 8.67
N ALA A 118 -20.82 -11.34 7.35
CA ALA A 118 -20.84 -12.59 6.58
C ALA A 118 -19.50 -13.34 6.67
N PHE A 119 -19.58 -14.66 6.50
CA PHE A 119 -18.40 -15.46 6.20
C PHE A 119 -17.86 -15.10 4.83
N ILE A 120 -16.55 -15.26 4.65
CA ILE A 120 -15.93 -15.09 3.35
C ILE A 120 -16.56 -16.07 2.35
N ASP A 121 -16.98 -15.53 1.20
CA ASP A 121 -17.56 -16.28 0.10
C ASP A 121 -17.19 -15.57 -1.21
N LYS A 122 -16.97 -16.35 -2.28
CA LYS A 122 -16.63 -15.83 -3.61
C LYS A 122 -17.66 -14.82 -4.12
N GLN A 123 -18.93 -14.96 -3.74
CA GLN A 123 -20.02 -14.06 -4.14
C GLN A 123 -19.89 -12.65 -3.56
N LEU A 124 -19.09 -12.47 -2.50
CA LEU A 124 -18.86 -11.17 -1.86
C LEU A 124 -17.62 -10.46 -2.38
N ILE A 125 -16.87 -11.11 -3.27
CA ILE A 125 -15.68 -10.60 -3.93
C ILE A 125 -16.09 -10.24 -5.37
N ASP A 126 -15.51 -9.18 -5.91
CA ASP A 126 -15.74 -8.78 -7.31
C ASP A 126 -15.52 -9.97 -8.25
N PRO A 127 -16.53 -10.39 -9.04
CA PRO A 127 -16.45 -11.60 -9.84
C PRO A 127 -15.54 -11.49 -11.09
N GLN A 128 -14.79 -10.40 -11.30
CA GLN A 128 -13.91 -10.26 -12.48
C GLN A 128 -12.97 -11.46 -12.67
N LEU A 129 -12.52 -12.09 -11.58
CA LEU A 129 -11.49 -13.13 -11.63
C LEU A 129 -11.91 -14.39 -10.87
N THR A 130 -11.28 -15.51 -11.24
CA THR A 130 -11.56 -16.82 -10.64
C THR A 130 -10.70 -17.11 -9.41
N GLN A 131 -9.54 -16.46 -9.31
CA GLN A 131 -8.54 -16.70 -8.27
C GLN A 131 -7.83 -15.39 -7.88
N TYR A 132 -7.44 -15.27 -6.61
CA TYR A 132 -6.84 -14.07 -6.03
C TYR A 132 -5.57 -14.41 -5.25
N ASN A 133 -4.62 -13.47 -5.21
CA ASN A 133 -3.39 -13.62 -4.43
C ASN A 133 -3.52 -12.96 -3.05
N VAL A 134 -4.11 -11.76 -2.99
CA VAL A 134 -4.17 -10.98 -1.75
C VAL A 134 -5.62 -10.65 -1.41
N LEU A 135 -6.00 -10.90 -0.16
CA LEU A 135 -7.27 -10.47 0.42
C LEU A 135 -7.00 -9.63 1.66
N GLY A 136 -7.67 -8.48 1.80
CA GLY A 136 -7.39 -7.50 2.86
C GLY A 136 -8.64 -6.82 3.43
N HIS A 137 -9.78 -7.52 3.49
CA HIS A 137 -11.07 -6.90 3.82
C HIS A 137 -11.78 -7.59 5.00
N HIS A 138 -12.84 -6.95 5.50
CA HIS A 138 -13.59 -7.41 6.67
C HIS A 138 -14.49 -8.61 6.30
N PHE A 139 -14.12 -9.81 6.74
CA PHE A 139 -14.90 -11.03 6.60
C PHE A 139 -14.76 -11.90 7.85
N ARG A 140 -15.69 -12.84 8.06
CA ARG A 140 -15.45 -13.95 9.00
C ARG A 140 -14.72 -15.09 8.28
N PHE A 141 -13.73 -15.66 8.94
CA PHE A 141 -12.91 -16.73 8.40
C PHE A 141 -13.72 -18.00 8.12
N ASN A 142 -13.53 -18.57 6.93
CA ASN A 142 -13.99 -19.88 6.54
C ASN A 142 -12.97 -20.48 5.57
N LYS A 143 -12.23 -21.50 6.02
CA LYS A 143 -11.14 -22.10 5.23
C LYS A 143 -11.66 -22.76 3.95
N GLN A 144 -12.75 -23.51 4.05
CA GLN A 144 -13.32 -24.22 2.90
C GLN A 144 -13.68 -23.25 1.78
N LYS A 145 -14.30 -22.11 2.12
CA LYS A 145 -14.66 -21.07 1.17
C LYS A 145 -13.45 -20.33 0.62
N LEU A 146 -12.48 -20.01 1.48
CA LEU A 146 -11.25 -19.34 1.07
C LEU A 146 -10.49 -20.17 0.01
N ASP A 147 -10.44 -21.48 0.18
CA ASP A 147 -9.75 -22.41 -0.73
C ASP A 147 -10.42 -22.53 -2.11
N GLU A 148 -11.67 -22.09 -2.26
CA GLU A 148 -12.36 -22.10 -3.56
C GLU A 148 -11.78 -21.08 -4.55
N PHE A 149 -11.10 -20.03 -4.06
CA PHE A 149 -10.60 -18.92 -4.89
C PHE A 149 -9.23 -18.38 -4.47
N MET A 150 -8.60 -18.92 -3.44
CA MET A 150 -7.21 -18.62 -3.09
C MET A 150 -6.31 -19.83 -3.40
N PRO A 151 -5.03 -19.62 -3.76
CA PRO A 151 -4.03 -20.68 -3.86
C PRO A 151 -3.87 -21.52 -2.58
N LEU A 152 -3.46 -22.78 -2.74
CA LEU A 152 -3.26 -23.71 -1.62
C LEU A 152 -2.14 -23.29 -0.65
N ASP A 153 -1.17 -22.50 -1.14
CA ASP A 153 -0.04 -22.00 -0.36
C ASP A 153 -0.33 -20.67 0.35
N THR A 154 -1.57 -20.17 0.26
CA THR A 154 -2.02 -18.95 0.94
C THR A 154 -1.73 -18.99 2.44
N LYS A 155 -1.12 -17.91 2.92
CA LYS A 155 -0.85 -17.66 4.35
C LYS A 155 -1.99 -16.88 5.01
#